data_AF-A0A932PU62-F1
#
_entry.id   AF-A0A932PU62-F1
#
_cell.length_a   1.000
_cell.length_b   1.000
_cell.length_c   1.000
_cell.angle_alpha   90.00
_cell.angle_beta   90.00
_cell.angle_gamma   90.00
#
_symmetry.space_group_name_H-M   'P 1'
#
loop_
_entity.id
_entity.type
_entity.pdbx_description
1 polymer ?
#
loop_
_entity_poly.entity_id
_entity_poly.type
_entity_poly.pdbx_seq_one_letter_code
_entity_poly.pdbx_strand_id
1 'polypeptide(L)'
;MKLATKEQAFQIFEKLRSIAMKKFHRLSGFFSSDIGIDLGTANTLVFVRGKGIVLAEPSVVSVDSLTNDVLAVGHKAKAMLGKTPRKIHAVRPMKDGVIADFEIAEGMLK
;
A
#
# COMPACT_ATOMS: atom_id res chain seq x y z
N MET A 1 -51.32 -18.55 -12.17
CA MET A 1 -50.87 -17.25 -11.63
C MET A 1 -49.89 -17.41 -10.43
N LYS A 2 -48.81 -18.21 -10.56
CA LYS A 2 -47.84 -18.47 -9.46
C LYS A 2 -46.36 -18.43 -9.87
N LEU A 3 -46.04 -18.09 -11.13
CA LEU A 3 -44.65 -17.95 -11.60
C LEU A 3 -44.14 -16.50 -11.65
N ALA A 4 -45.01 -15.52 -11.91
CA ALA A 4 -44.64 -14.10 -11.98
C ALA A 4 -44.11 -13.51 -10.65
N THR A 5 -44.52 -14.08 -9.51
CA THR A 5 -44.16 -13.56 -8.19
C THR A 5 -42.74 -13.93 -7.75
N LYS A 6 -42.17 -15.04 -8.24
CA LYS A 6 -40.80 -15.45 -7.91
C LYS A 6 -39.75 -14.58 -8.61
N GLU A 7 -39.98 -14.28 -9.90
CA GLU A 7 -39.10 -13.38 -10.65
C GLU A 7 -39.14 -11.95 -10.09
N GLN A 8 -40.34 -11.45 -9.76
CA GLN A 8 -40.49 -10.14 -9.13
C GLN A 8 -39.79 -10.07 -7.76
N ALA A 9 -39.91 -11.12 -6.93
CA ALA A 9 -39.22 -11.19 -5.65
C ALA A 9 -37.68 -11.23 -5.82
N PHE A 10 -37.17 -11.95 -6.82
CA PHE A 10 -35.75 -11.99 -7.14
C PHE A 10 -35.21 -10.64 -7.61
N GLN A 11 -35.97 -9.93 -8.47
CA GLN A 11 -35.60 -8.59 -8.92
C GLN A 11 -35.63 -7.55 -7.79
N ILE A 12 -36.58 -7.65 -6.86
CA ILE A 12 -36.62 -6.81 -5.66
C ILE A 12 -35.42 -7.09 -4.76
N PHE A 13 -35.04 -8.36 -4.58
CA PHE A 13 -33.86 -8.75 -3.82
C PHE A 13 -32.57 -8.20 -4.44
N GLU A 14 -32.35 -8.36 -5.76
CA GLU A 14 -31.16 -7.81 -6.43
C GLU A 14 -31.13 -6.28 -6.39
N LYS A 15 -32.30 -5.62 -6.48
CA LYS A 15 -32.40 -4.16 -6.33
C LYS A 15 -32.05 -3.72 -4.91
N LEU A 16 -32.53 -4.41 -3.88
CA LEU A 16 -32.19 -4.16 -2.47
C LEU A 16 -30.71 -4.40 -2.21
N ARG A 17 -30.15 -5.50 -2.73
CA ARG A 17 -28.72 -5.84 -2.67
C ARG A 17 -27.88 -4.74 -3.32
N SER A 18 -28.29 -4.26 -4.51
CA SER A 18 -27.63 -3.16 -5.22
C SER A 18 -27.67 -1.85 -4.42
N ILE A 19 -28.82 -1.50 -3.83
CA ILE A 19 -28.96 -0.30 -3.00
C ILE A 19 -28.10 -0.39 -1.74
N ALA A 20 -28.09 -1.55 -1.07
CA ALA A 20 -27.26 -1.80 0.10
C ALA A 20 -25.77 -1.70 -0.23
N MET A 21 -25.32 -2.32 -1.33
CA MET A 21 -23.94 -2.25 -1.81
C MET A 21 -23.53 -0.83 -2.20
N LYS A 22 -24.41 -0.07 -2.88
CA LYS A 22 -24.12 1.33 -3.22
C LYS A 22 -24.05 2.24 -1.99
N LYS A 23 -24.90 2.03 -0.97
CA LYS A 23 -24.79 2.74 0.32
C LYS A 23 -23.50 2.38 1.03
N PHE A 24 -23.11 1.11 1.04
CA PHE A 24 -21.84 0.65 1.61
C PHE A 24 -20.65 1.29 0.90
N HIS A 25 -20.61 1.28 -0.44
CA HIS A 25 -19.57 1.96 -1.23
C HIS A 25 -19.53 3.48 -1.03
N ARG A 26 -20.69 4.14 -0.81
CA ARG A 26 -20.72 5.56 -0.46
C ARG A 26 -20.20 5.83 0.95
N LEU A 27 -20.44 4.92 1.90
CA LEU A 27 -19.92 5.03 3.26
C LEU A 27 -18.41 4.72 3.31
N SER A 28 -17.94 3.76 2.53
CA SER A 28 -16.50 3.50 2.34
C SER A 28 -15.82 4.64 1.55
N GLY A 29 -16.57 5.37 0.72
CA GLY A 29 -16.09 6.57 0.03
C GLY A 29 -15.79 7.75 0.94
N PHE A 30 -16.32 7.78 2.18
CA PHE A 30 -15.88 8.72 3.23
C PHE A 30 -14.47 8.39 3.75
N PHE A 31 -13.97 7.18 3.43
CA PHE A 31 -12.59 6.73 3.59
C PHE A 31 -11.86 6.66 2.24
N SER A 32 -12.21 7.51 1.25
CA SER A 32 -11.34 7.67 0.07
C SER A 32 -9.97 8.13 0.58
N SER A 33 -8.99 7.24 0.44
CA SER A 33 -7.66 7.33 1.00
C SER A 33 -6.84 8.38 0.24
N ASP A 34 -7.13 9.66 0.48
CA ASP A 34 -6.25 10.74 0.08
C ASP A 34 -4.93 10.54 0.85
N ILE A 35 -3.96 9.93 0.17
CA ILE A 35 -2.64 9.60 0.70
C ILE A 35 -1.64 10.57 0.07
N GLY A 36 -0.80 11.17 0.91
CA GLY A 36 0.44 11.83 0.49
C GLY A 36 1.61 10.93 0.85
N ILE A 37 2.53 10.72 -0.08
CA ILE A 37 3.78 9.98 0.18
C ILE A 37 4.93 10.95 -0.09
N ASP A 38 5.81 11.11 0.90
CA ASP A 38 7.08 11.81 0.76
C ASP A 38 8.19 10.76 0.69
N LEU A 39 8.80 10.60 -0.48
CA LEU A 39 9.89 9.65 -0.73
C LEU A 39 11.24 10.36 -0.60
N GLY A 40 11.61 10.73 0.63
CA GLY A 40 12.88 11.37 0.89
C GLY A 40 14.07 10.42 0.75
N THR A 41 15.25 10.94 0.44
CA THR A 41 16.53 10.19 0.40
C THR A 41 16.83 9.49 1.73
N ALA A 42 16.40 10.06 2.86
CA ALA A 42 16.69 9.54 4.19
C ALA A 42 15.49 8.81 4.82
N ASN A 43 14.29 9.37 4.71
CA ASN A 43 13.08 8.86 5.33
C ASN A 43 11.89 8.96 4.37
N THR A 44 10.97 8.02 4.50
CA THR A 44 9.70 7.98 3.78
C THR A 44 8.57 8.24 4.77
N LEU A 45 7.69 9.17 4.43
CA LEU A 45 6.52 9.52 5.23
C LEU A 45 5.24 9.19 4.46
N VAL A 46 4.23 8.67 5.15
CA VAL A 46 2.88 8.52 4.60
C VAL A 46 1.92 9.34 5.43
N PHE A 47 1.23 10.27 4.78
CA PHE A 47 0.18 11.09 5.33
C PHE A 47 -1.17 10.61 4.81
N VAL A 48 -2.17 10.52 5.69
CA VAL A 48 -3.56 10.25 5.30
C VAL A 48 -4.41 11.43 5.74
N ARG A 49 -5.19 12.00 4.79
CA ARG A 49 -6.10 13.11 5.10
C ARG A 49 -7.03 12.73 6.26
N GLY A 50 -7.09 13.60 7.27
CA GLY A 50 -7.89 13.38 8.48
C GLY A 50 -7.26 12.47 9.53
N LYS A 51 -6.12 11.82 9.26
CA LYS A 51 -5.36 11.02 10.24
C LYS A 51 -3.99 11.59 10.57
N GLY A 52 -3.39 12.38 9.68
CA GLY A 52 -2.02 12.87 9.85
C GLY A 52 -0.98 11.91 9.28
N ILE A 53 0.25 11.98 9.79
CA ILE A 53 1.33 11.05 9.42
C ILE A 53 1.04 9.70 10.07
N VAL A 54 0.87 8.67 9.25
CA VAL A 54 0.57 7.30 9.68
C VAL A 54 1.77 6.36 9.58
N LEU A 55 2.82 6.76 8.84
CA LEU A 55 4.07 6.02 8.71
C LEU A 55 5.24 7.00 8.62
N ALA A 56 6.32 6.68 9.32
CA ALA A 56 7.60 7.39 9.25
C ALA A 56 8.75 6.40 9.39
N GLU A 57 9.29 5.95 8.26
CA GLU A 57 10.32 4.91 8.21
C GLU A 57 11.57 5.43 7.48
N PRO A 58 12.77 4.97 7.83
CA PRO A 58 13.95 5.19 6.98
C PRO A 58 13.71 4.71 5.55
N SER A 59 14.18 5.46 4.56
CA SER A 59 14.14 5.08 3.14
C SER A 59 15.24 4.07 2.83
N VAL A 60 15.17 2.91 3.49
CA VAL A 60 16.13 1.82 3.40
C VAL A 60 15.36 0.53 3.17
N VAL A 61 15.86 -0.27 2.25
CA VAL A 61 15.30 -1.58 1.90
C VAL A 61 16.43 -2.60 2.01
N SER A 62 16.17 -3.75 2.62
CA SER A 62 17.08 -4.89 2.57
C SER A 62 16.57 -5.87 1.53
N VAL A 63 17.43 -6.25 0.58
CA VAL A 63 17.11 -7.15 -0.52
C VAL A 63 18.01 -8.38 -0.51
N ASP A 64 17.51 -9.49 -1.06
CA ASP A 64 18.36 -10.62 -1.42
C ASP A 64 19.23 -10.24 -2.64
N SER A 65 20.54 -10.50 -2.55
CA SER A 65 21.51 -10.04 -3.53
C SER A 65 21.42 -10.72 -4.90
N LEU A 66 20.73 -11.86 -5.00
CA LEU A 66 20.62 -12.66 -6.21
C LEU A 66 19.29 -12.41 -6.93
N THR A 67 18.24 -12.18 -6.15
CA THR A 67 16.86 -12.06 -6.66
C THR A 67 16.32 -10.64 -6.64
N ASN A 68 16.96 -9.72 -5.90
CA ASN A 68 16.43 -8.39 -5.55
C ASN A 68 15.13 -8.42 -4.74
N ASP A 69 14.71 -9.58 -4.23
CA ASP A 69 13.50 -9.70 -3.42
C ASP A 69 13.62 -8.86 -2.14
N VAL A 70 12.59 -8.06 -1.84
CA VAL A 70 12.53 -7.25 -0.63
C VAL A 70 12.32 -8.14 0.59
N LEU A 71 13.30 -8.12 1.50
CA LEU A 71 13.28 -8.88 2.75
C LEU A 71 12.76 -8.06 3.93
N ALA A 72 13.04 -6.76 3.94
CA ALA A 72 12.56 -5.81 4.94
C ALA A 72 12.68 -4.37 4.45
N VAL A 73 11.91 -3.48 5.06
CA VAL A 73 11.92 -2.03 4.82
C VAL A 73 12.10 -1.26 6.14
N GLY A 74 12.45 0.01 6.06
CA GLY A 74 12.43 0.91 7.20
C GLY A 74 13.52 0.64 8.23
N HIS A 75 13.17 0.73 9.52
CA HIS A 75 14.10 0.54 10.63
C HIS A 75 14.76 -0.84 10.62
N LYS A 76 14.03 -1.89 10.22
CA LYS A 76 14.58 -3.26 10.14
C LYS A 76 15.68 -3.35 9.10
N ALA A 77 15.43 -2.83 7.89
CA ALA A 77 16.43 -2.76 6.84
C ALA A 77 17.62 -1.86 7.21
N LYS A 78 17.34 -0.70 7.83
CA LYS A 78 18.39 0.22 8.30
C LYS A 78 19.32 -0.43 9.34
N ALA A 79 18.78 -1.24 10.25
CA ALA A 79 19.58 -1.96 11.25
C ALA A 79 20.58 -2.95 10.63
N MET A 80 20.34 -3.38 9.39
CA MET A 80 21.18 -4.31 8.64
C MET A 80 22.31 -3.60 7.88
N LEU A 81 22.29 -2.26 7.74
CA LEU A 81 23.36 -1.52 7.04
C LEU A 81 24.74 -1.83 7.63
N GLY A 82 25.65 -2.31 6.77
CA GLY A 82 27.02 -2.68 7.17
C GLY A 82 27.11 -3.94 8.06
N LYS A 83 26.01 -4.65 8.28
CA LYS A 83 25.93 -5.85 9.15
C LYS A 83 25.38 -7.08 8.44
N THR A 84 25.18 -7.02 7.12
CA THR A 84 24.60 -8.13 6.36
C THR A 84 25.65 -9.15 5.94
N PRO A 85 25.30 -10.45 5.93
CA PRO A 85 26.05 -11.46 5.19
C PRO A 85 26.08 -11.13 3.70
N ARG A 86 27.01 -11.75 2.96
CA ARG A 86 27.25 -11.48 1.52
C ARG A 86 26.00 -11.58 0.62
N LYS A 87 24.93 -12.26 1.06
CA LYS A 87 23.68 -12.47 0.31
C LYS A 87 22.57 -11.44 0.58
N ILE A 88 22.73 -10.54 1.56
CA ILE A 88 21.71 -9.53 1.86
C ILE A 88 22.34 -8.14 1.69
N HIS A 89 21.64 -7.25 1.01
CA HIS A 89 22.10 -5.87 0.81
C HIS A 89 21.06 -4.90 1.33
N ALA A 90 21.47 -4.01 2.24
CA ALA A 90 20.66 -2.87 2.63
C ALA A 90 21.02 -1.67 1.74
N VAL A 91 20.05 -1.15 1.01
CA VAL A 91 20.21 -0.11 -0.01
C VAL A 91 19.18 1.01 0.19
N ARG A 92 19.42 2.15 -0.44
CA ARG A 92 18.48 3.28 -0.49
C ARG A 92 17.96 3.42 -1.91
N PRO A 93 16.65 3.31 -2.16
CA PRO A 93 16.08 3.45 -3.50
C PRO A 93 16.04 4.91 -3.98
N MET A 94 16.13 5.86 -3.06
CA MET A 94 16.17 7.30 -3.33
C MET A 94 17.59 7.85 -3.13
N LYS A 95 18.04 8.71 -4.05
CA LYS A 95 19.32 9.43 -3.95
C LYS A 95 19.14 10.85 -4.47
N ASP A 96 19.62 11.84 -3.73
CA ASP A 96 19.60 13.26 -4.13
C ASP A 96 18.23 13.75 -4.65
N GLY A 97 17.14 13.23 -4.07
CA GLY A 97 15.76 13.60 -4.41
C GLY A 97 15.17 12.89 -5.63
N VAL A 98 15.92 11.97 -6.26
CA VAL A 98 15.45 11.17 -7.39
C VAL A 98 15.37 9.68 -7.04
N ILE A 99 14.54 8.94 -7.77
CA ILE A 99 14.51 7.49 -7.72
C ILE A 99 15.80 6.99 -8.40
N ALA A 100 16.68 6.38 -7.63
CA ALA A 100 17.93 5.79 -8.11
C ALA A 100 17.72 4.35 -8.62
N ASP A 101 16.72 3.66 -8.07
CA ASP A 101 16.33 2.30 -8.46
C ASP A 101 14.81 2.17 -8.39
N PHE A 102 14.16 1.95 -9.54
CA PHE A 102 12.71 1.89 -9.64
C PHE A 102 12.13 0.61 -9.06
N GLU A 103 12.79 -0.53 -9.26
CA GLU A 103 12.30 -1.84 -8.80
C GLU A 103 12.32 -1.89 -7.26
N ILE A 104 13.39 -1.39 -6.66
CA ILE A 104 13.52 -1.34 -5.20
C ILE A 104 12.61 -0.26 -4.60
N ALA A 105 12.44 0.89 -5.27
CA ALA A 105 11.49 1.91 -4.85
C ALA A 105 10.05 1.40 -4.87
N GLU A 106 9.67 0.67 -5.92
CA GLU A 106 8.35 0.03 -6.02
C GLU A 106 8.18 -1.03 -4.94
N GLY A 107 9.19 -1.88 -4.73
CA GLY A 107 9.20 -2.89 -3.66
C GLY A 107 9.12 -2.30 -2.24
N MET A 108 9.60 -1.07 -2.03
CA MET A 108 9.45 -0.34 -0.76
C MET A 108 8.00 0.11 -0.49
N LEU A 109 7.22 0.31 -1.56
CA LEU A 109 5.86 0.88 -1.51
C LEU A 109 4.73 -0.15 -1.62
N LYS A 110 5.05 -1.37 -2.08
CA LYS A 110 4.12 -2.51 -2.16
C LYS A 110 3.82 -3.09 -0.77
#